data_AF-A0A959QPA2-F1
#
_entry.id   AF-A0A959QPA2-F1
#
_cell.length_a   1.000
_cell.length_b   1.000
_cell.length_c   1.000
_cell.angle_alpha   90.00
_cell.angle_beta   90.00
_cell.angle_gamma   90.00
#
_symmetry.space_group_name_H-M   'P 1'
#
loop_
_entity.id
_entity.type
_entity.pdbx_description
1 polymer ?
#
loop_
_entity_poly.entity_id
_entity_poly.type
_entity_poly.pdbx_seq_one_letter_code
_entity_poly.pdbx_strand_id
1 'polypeptide(L)'
;KVVITSREFNPDIVTKYRIKEDWIFDRNLGKMVVRIIGIAPIKDIIDENTGLFRASQAVFWLYYPEIRPMLAQYEVFNPENDVARMTWNDFFEGRFFSSKIIKTSNPFDMSYNNRGMSPLEALYEGQKASEMLFNKEHDMWVY
;
A
#
# COMPACT_ATOMS: atom_id res chain seq x y z
N LYS A 1 -8.53 -12.53 -36.55
CA LYS A 1 -9.73 -12.17 -35.74
C LYS A 1 -9.27 -12.00 -34.30
N VAL A 2 -9.34 -10.78 -33.75
CA VAL A 2 -9.05 -10.55 -32.33
C VAL A 2 -10.26 -11.07 -31.54
N VAL A 3 -10.04 -12.07 -30.70
CA VAL A 3 -11.06 -12.59 -29.79
C VAL A 3 -10.94 -11.80 -28.50
N ILE A 4 -11.89 -10.90 -28.26
CA ILE A 4 -11.97 -10.16 -27.00
C ILE A 4 -12.74 -11.06 -26.03
N THR A 5 -12.02 -11.73 -25.14
CA THR A 5 -12.63 -12.48 -24.04
C THR A 5 -12.77 -11.54 -22.85
N SER A 6 -13.99 -11.06 -22.57
CA SER A 6 -14.28 -10.36 -21.31
C SER A 6 -14.39 -11.39 -20.19
N ARG A 7 -13.40 -11.42 -19.30
CA ARG A 7 -13.49 -12.19 -18.04
C ARG A 7 -13.95 -11.23 -16.95
N GLU A 8 -14.98 -11.62 -16.20
CA GLU A 8 -15.41 -10.87 -15.02
C GLU A 8 -14.29 -10.87 -13.97
N PHE A 9 -14.16 -9.75 -13.26
CA PHE A 9 -13.16 -9.63 -12.22
C PHE A 9 -13.62 -10.39 -10.97
N ASN A 10 -12.94 -11.49 -10.65
CA ASN A 10 -13.16 -12.20 -9.41
C ASN A 10 -12.37 -11.51 -8.27
N PRO A 11 -13.02 -10.92 -7.25
CA PRO A 11 -12.34 -10.24 -6.15
C PRO A 11 -11.53 -11.18 -5.24
N ASP A 12 -11.84 -12.48 -5.19
CA ASP A 12 -11.13 -13.47 -4.35
C ASP A 12 -9.67 -13.68 -4.78
N ILE A 13 -9.28 -13.23 -5.98
CA ILE A 13 -7.91 -13.33 -6.48
C ILE A 13 -6.96 -12.29 -5.86
N VAL A 14 -7.52 -11.28 -5.18
CA VAL A 14 -6.73 -10.18 -4.60
C VAL A 14 -6.17 -10.64 -3.27
N THR A 15 -4.86 -10.82 -3.22
CA THR A 15 -4.19 -11.29 -2.00
C THR A 15 -3.70 -10.15 -1.12
N LYS A 16 -3.31 -9.02 -1.74
CA LYS A 16 -2.67 -7.89 -1.06
C LYS A 16 -3.05 -6.58 -1.73
N TYR A 17 -2.84 -5.48 -1.02
CA TYR A 17 -2.96 -4.13 -1.57
C TYR A 17 -1.61 -3.42 -1.58
N ARG A 18 -1.39 -2.63 -2.61
CA ARG A 18 -0.28 -1.69 -2.70
C ARG A 18 -0.82 -0.28 -2.56
N ILE A 19 -0.22 0.48 -1.65
CA ILE A 19 -0.64 1.84 -1.32
C ILE A 19 0.49 2.78 -1.74
N LYS A 20 0.13 3.90 -2.38
CA LYS A 20 1.04 5.02 -2.67
C LYS A 20 0.72 6.17 -1.73
N GLU A 21 1.71 6.59 -0.97
CA GLU A 21 1.55 7.59 0.10
C GLU A 21 2.50 8.76 -0.13
N ASP A 22 2.05 9.95 0.26
CA ASP A 22 2.89 11.13 0.43
C ASP A 22 3.04 11.41 1.93
N TRP A 23 4.26 11.68 2.35
CA TRP A 23 4.59 11.97 3.75
C TRP A 23 5.01 13.43 3.83
N ILE A 24 4.02 14.27 4.18
CA ILE A 24 4.13 15.73 4.13
C ILE A 24 4.31 16.25 5.55
N PHE A 25 5.26 17.15 5.75
CA PHE A 25 5.35 17.87 7.01
C PHE A 25 4.45 19.10 6.99
N ASP A 26 3.48 19.15 7.90
CA ASP A 26 2.66 20.35 8.11
C ASP A 26 3.33 21.24 9.16
N ARG A 27 3.87 22.38 8.72
CA ARG A 27 4.53 23.37 9.58
C ARG A 27 3.61 24.00 10.62
N ASN A 28 2.31 24.10 10.33
CA ASN A 28 1.36 24.71 11.24
C ASN A 28 0.98 23.75 12.38
N LEU A 29 0.88 22.46 12.06
CA LEU A 29 0.52 21.42 13.03
C LEU A 29 1.74 20.80 13.73
N GLY A 30 2.95 21.11 13.26
CA GLY A 30 4.19 20.56 13.82
C GLY A 30 4.31 19.04 13.69
N LYS A 31 3.59 18.43 12.74
CA LYS A 31 3.51 16.96 12.61
C LYS A 31 3.64 16.49 11.17
N MET A 32 4.09 15.26 11.03
CA MET A 32 4.04 14.55 9.76
C MET A 32 2.60 14.11 9.48
N VAL A 33 2.09 14.45 8.29
CA VAL A 33 0.78 14.06 7.80
C VAL A 33 0.97 13.09 6.65
N VAL A 34 0.36 11.91 6.77
CA VAL A 34 0.36 10.91 5.71
C VAL A 34 -0.84 11.11 4.82
N ARG A 35 -0.62 11.21 3.51
CA ARG A 35 -1.68 11.35 2.52
C ARG A 35 -1.64 10.18 1.53
N ILE A 36 -2.68 9.36 1.52
CA ILE A 36 -2.81 8.30 0.53
C ILE A 36 -3.24 8.89 -0.81
N ILE A 37 -2.47 8.60 -1.86
CA ILE A 37 -2.71 9.08 -3.23
C ILE A 37 -3.44 8.03 -4.05
N GLY A 38 -3.07 6.75 -3.88
CA GLY A 38 -3.65 5.68 -4.66
C GLY A 38 -3.52 4.32 -3.99
N ILE A 39 -4.44 3.43 -4.36
CA ILE A 39 -4.48 2.04 -3.92
C ILE A 39 -4.55 1.14 -5.15
N ALA A 40 -3.86 0.00 -5.10
CA ALA A 40 -3.86 -0.99 -6.17
C ALA A 40 -4.03 -2.40 -5.60
N PRO A 41 -5.06 -3.16 -6.00
CA PRO A 41 -5.13 -4.58 -5.70
C PRO A 41 -4.00 -5.33 -6.41
N ILE A 42 -3.39 -6.27 -5.69
CA ILE A 42 -2.33 -7.12 -6.18
C ILE A 42 -2.86 -8.54 -6.37
N LYS A 43 -2.57 -9.11 -7.54
CA LYS A 43 -2.82 -10.51 -7.86
C LYS A 43 -1.49 -11.27 -7.89
N ASP A 44 -1.47 -12.42 -7.24
CA ASP A 44 -0.37 -13.36 -7.35
C ASP A 44 -0.52 -14.22 -8.60
N ILE A 45 0.56 -14.31 -9.38
CA ILE A 45 0.66 -15.14 -10.57
C ILE A 45 1.36 -16.42 -10.13
N ILE A 46 0.58 -17.48 -10.05
CA ILE A 46 1.05 -18.85 -9.87
C ILE A 46 1.20 -19.51 -11.23
N ASP A 47 2.29 -20.26 -11.41
CA ASP A 47 2.52 -21.01 -12.64
C ASP A 47 1.66 -22.29 -12.62
N GLU A 48 0.78 -22.47 -13.60
CA GLU A 48 -0.21 -23.56 -13.63
C GLU A 48 0.44 -24.95 -13.67
N ASN A 49 1.67 -25.07 -14.16
CA ASN A 49 2.36 -26.36 -14.29
C ASN A 49 3.13 -26.78 -13.04
N THR A 50 3.59 -25.82 -12.23
CA THR A 50 4.46 -26.09 -11.08
C THR A 50 3.84 -25.71 -9.74
N GLY A 51 2.72 -24.96 -9.74
CA GLY A 51 2.10 -24.43 -8.53
C GLY A 51 2.98 -23.43 -7.78
N LEU A 52 4.12 -23.04 -8.37
CA LEU A 52 5.07 -22.13 -7.75
C LEU A 52 4.66 -20.68 -7.95
N PHE A 53 4.86 -19.89 -6.91
CA PHE A 53 4.70 -18.44 -6.95
C PHE A 53 5.73 -17.84 -7.91
N ARG A 54 5.27 -17.14 -8.95
CA ARG A 54 6.14 -16.52 -9.94
C ARG A 54 6.35 -15.04 -9.68
N ALA A 55 5.26 -14.29 -9.54
CA ALA A 55 5.30 -12.85 -9.34
C ALA A 55 3.97 -12.32 -8.78
N SER A 56 4.02 -11.15 -8.15
CA SER A 56 2.83 -10.38 -7.79
C SER A 56 2.70 -9.17 -8.69
N GLN A 57 1.55 -8.98 -9.33
CA GLN A 57 1.29 -7.86 -10.23
C GLN A 57 0.14 -6.98 -9.73
N ALA A 58 0.29 -5.66 -9.87
CA ALA A 58 -0.81 -4.74 -9.64
C ALA A 58 -1.80 -4.82 -10.80
N VAL A 59 -3.08 -5.04 -10.49
CA VAL A 59 -4.12 -5.18 -11.51
C VAL A 59 -4.42 -3.82 -12.13
N PHE A 60 -4.72 -2.82 -11.30
CA PHE A 60 -4.92 -1.42 -11.69
C PHE A 60 -4.68 -0.49 -10.50
N TRP A 61 -4.52 0.80 -10.77
CA TRP A 61 -4.45 1.85 -9.74
C TRP A 61 -5.76 2.60 -9.65
N LEU A 62 -6.26 2.78 -8.43
CA LEU A 62 -7.37 3.66 -8.11
C LEU A 62 -6.84 4.93 -7.46
N TYR A 63 -7.41 6.07 -7.86
CA TYR A 63 -7.14 7.33 -7.20
C TYR A 63 -7.89 7.37 -5.88
N TYR A 64 -7.14 7.41 -4.78
CA TYR A 64 -7.69 7.21 -3.44
C TYR A 64 -8.74 8.28 -3.06
N PRO A 65 -8.53 9.59 -3.31
CA PRO A 65 -9.51 10.62 -2.95
C PRO A 65 -10.91 10.42 -3.56
N GLU A 66 -11.00 9.84 -4.77
CA GLU A 66 -12.29 9.58 -5.43
C GLU A 66 -13.04 8.39 -4.83
N ILE A 67 -12.33 7.39 -4.32
CA ILE A 67 -12.96 6.20 -3.73
C ILE A 67 -13.27 6.35 -2.25
N ARG A 68 -12.76 7.39 -1.57
CA ARG A 68 -13.01 7.63 -0.13
C ARG A 68 -14.49 7.63 0.26
N PRO A 69 -15.40 8.31 -0.46
CA PRO A 69 -16.82 8.31 -0.11
C PRO A 69 -17.43 6.90 -0.19
N MET A 70 -16.96 6.08 -1.13
CA MET A 70 -17.37 4.69 -1.24
C MET A 70 -16.83 3.89 -0.05
N LEU A 71 -15.54 4.02 0.29
CA LEU A 71 -14.94 3.30 1.43
C LEU A 71 -15.59 3.66 2.77
N ALA A 72 -16.09 4.87 2.92
CA ALA A 72 -16.80 5.31 4.13
C ALA A 72 -18.18 4.64 4.29
N GLN A 73 -18.76 4.06 3.23
CA GLN A 73 -20.06 3.38 3.29
C GLN A 73 -19.96 1.92 3.74
N TYR A 74 -18.78 1.33 3.70
CA TYR A 74 -18.57 -0.08 4.02
C TYR A 74 -17.81 -0.22 5.34
N GLU A 75 -18.33 -1.06 6.23
CA GLU A 75 -17.71 -1.41 7.50
C GLU A 75 -16.60 -2.44 7.30
N VAL A 76 -15.50 -2.30 8.05
CA VAL A 76 -14.45 -3.31 8.15
C VAL A 76 -14.88 -4.35 9.16
N PHE A 77 -14.89 -5.61 8.75
CA PHE A 77 -15.15 -6.72 9.66
C PHE A 77 -13.92 -6.98 10.53
N ASN A 78 -14.04 -6.79 11.85
CA ASN A 78 -13.02 -7.17 12.83
C ASN A 78 -13.52 -8.33 13.71
N PRO A 79 -13.01 -9.56 13.52
CA PRO A 79 -13.44 -10.72 14.31
C PRO A 79 -13.14 -10.58 15.82
N GLU A 80 -12.14 -9.77 16.18
CA GLU A 80 -11.67 -9.63 17.57
C GLU A 80 -12.37 -8.49 18.33
N ASN A 81 -13.06 -7.58 17.63
CA ASN A 81 -13.73 -6.44 18.24
C ASN A 81 -15.03 -6.09 17.50
N ASP A 82 -16.15 -6.56 18.04
CA ASP A 82 -17.50 -6.34 17.52
C ASP A 82 -18.16 -5.04 18.06
N VAL A 83 -17.49 -4.35 18.99
CA VAL A 83 -18.05 -3.14 19.64
C VAL A 83 -17.69 -1.88 18.85
N ALA A 84 -16.47 -1.82 18.30
CA ALA A 84 -16.00 -0.67 17.52
C ALA A 84 -16.27 -0.88 16.02
N ARG A 85 -17.36 -0.31 15.53
CA ARG A 85 -17.64 -0.21 14.09
C ARG A 85 -16.67 0.78 13.45
N MET A 86 -15.86 0.32 12.51
CA MET A 86 -14.89 1.14 11.78
C MET A 86 -15.15 1.00 10.28
N THR A 87 -15.15 2.11 9.54
CA THR A 87 -15.31 2.06 8.08
C THR A 87 -13.97 1.78 7.40
N TRP A 88 -13.99 1.35 6.13
CA TRP A 88 -12.75 1.18 5.37
C TRP A 88 -11.98 2.48 5.22
N ASN A 89 -12.67 3.62 5.13
CA ASN A 89 -12.01 4.93 5.13
C ASN A 89 -11.22 5.15 6.44
N ASP A 90 -11.85 4.90 7.59
CA ASP A 90 -11.19 5.10 8.90
C ASP A 90 -10.01 4.13 9.09
N PHE A 91 -10.13 2.90 8.59
CA PHE A 91 -9.07 1.90 8.60
C PHE A 91 -7.81 2.40 7.87
N PHE A 92 -7.99 2.95 6.66
CA PHE A 92 -6.86 3.44 5.85
C PHE A 92 -6.31 4.78 6.35
N GLU A 93 -7.17 5.74 6.70
CA GLU A 93 -6.76 7.05 7.22
C GLU A 93 -6.05 6.91 8.59
N GLY A 94 -6.54 6.02 9.46
CA GLY A 94 -5.92 5.71 10.74
C GLY A 94 -4.70 4.79 10.66
N ARG A 95 -4.33 4.33 9.45
CA ARG A 95 -3.24 3.37 9.20
C ARG A 95 -3.32 2.12 10.08
N PHE A 96 -4.52 1.56 10.24
CA PHE A 96 -4.73 0.33 11.03
C PHE A 96 -4.28 -0.93 10.27
N PHE A 97 -3.12 -0.89 9.61
CA PHE A 97 -2.56 -1.99 8.83
C PHE A 97 -1.04 -2.08 8.98
N SER A 98 -0.52 -3.30 8.88
CA SER A 98 0.93 -3.53 8.73
C SER A 98 1.33 -3.40 7.27
N SER A 99 2.48 -2.78 7.00
CA SER A 99 2.97 -2.57 5.64
C SER A 99 4.48 -2.71 5.55
N LYS A 100 4.97 -2.95 4.33
CA LYS A 100 6.39 -2.97 3.99
C LYS A 100 6.65 -1.98 2.86
N ILE A 101 7.62 -1.10 3.06
CA ILE A 101 8.07 -0.17 2.03
C ILE A 101 8.86 -0.95 0.98
N ILE A 102 8.43 -0.88 -0.28
CA ILE A 102 9.06 -1.57 -1.43
C ILE A 102 9.72 -0.60 -2.42
N LYS A 103 9.45 0.70 -2.25
CA LYS A 103 9.88 1.77 -3.14
C LYS A 103 9.76 3.09 -2.39
N THR A 104 10.80 3.91 -2.46
CA THR A 104 10.80 5.31 -2.08
C THR A 104 10.91 6.20 -3.31
N SER A 105 10.60 7.49 -3.17
CA SER A 105 10.80 8.47 -4.24
C SER A 105 12.27 8.46 -4.69
N ASN A 106 12.49 8.34 -5.99
CA ASN A 106 13.84 8.29 -6.57
C ASN A 106 13.83 8.75 -8.04
N PRO A 107 14.97 9.24 -8.57
CA PRO A 107 15.05 9.79 -9.92
C PRO A 107 14.67 8.82 -11.04
N PHE A 108 14.87 7.52 -10.82
CA PHE A 108 14.62 6.49 -11.83
C PHE A 108 13.23 5.82 -11.69
N ASP A 109 12.43 6.25 -10.71
CA ASP A 109 11.13 5.67 -10.37
C ASP A 109 11.14 4.12 -10.21
N MET A 110 12.27 3.54 -9.79
CA MET A 110 12.44 2.09 -9.65
C MET A 110 12.12 1.61 -8.22
N SER A 111 11.49 0.43 -8.10
CA SER A 111 11.36 -0.30 -6.83
C SER A 111 12.70 -0.89 -6.40
N TYR A 112 12.84 -1.28 -5.13
CA TYR A 112 14.08 -1.90 -4.64
C TYR A 112 14.48 -3.14 -5.44
N ASN A 113 13.52 -4.02 -5.74
CA ASN A 113 13.76 -5.20 -6.56
C ASN A 113 14.22 -4.83 -7.99
N ASN A 114 13.64 -3.80 -8.59
CA ASN A 114 14.00 -3.36 -9.95
C ASN A 114 15.39 -2.69 -10.00
N ARG A 115 15.92 -2.23 -8.86
CA ARG A 115 17.31 -1.73 -8.76
C ARG A 115 18.35 -2.85 -8.69
N GLY A 116 17.92 -4.11 -8.72
CA GLY A 116 18.82 -5.28 -8.62
C GLY A 116 19.23 -5.63 -7.19
N MET A 117 18.55 -5.10 -6.17
CA MET A 117 18.79 -5.44 -4.77
C MET A 117 18.35 -6.89 -4.48
N SER A 118 19.12 -7.59 -3.64
CA SER A 118 18.73 -8.88 -3.08
C SER A 118 17.45 -8.75 -2.23
N PRO A 119 16.60 -9.78 -2.10
CA PRO A 119 15.41 -9.73 -1.24
C PRO A 119 15.69 -9.28 0.20
N LEU A 120 16.86 -9.64 0.75
CA LEU A 120 17.30 -9.23 2.08
C LEU A 120 17.68 -7.74 2.12
N GLU A 121 18.44 -7.28 1.14
CA GLU A 121 18.82 -5.86 1.02
C GLU A 121 17.59 -4.97 0.83
N ALA A 122 16.65 -5.38 -0.02
CA ALA A 122 15.39 -4.69 -0.24
C ALA A 122 14.52 -4.62 1.04
N LEU A 123 14.61 -5.63 1.91
CA LEU A 123 13.95 -5.59 3.22
C LEU A 123 14.61 -4.56 4.14
N TYR A 124 15.95 -4.58 4.22
CA TYR A 124 16.71 -3.67 5.07
C TYR A 124 16.52 -2.21 4.64
N GLU A 125 16.57 -1.92 3.33
CA GLU A 125 16.31 -0.58 2.80
C GLU A 125 14.87 -0.11 3.10
N GLY A 126 13.89 -1.01 3.03
CA GLY A 126 12.52 -0.71 3.42
C GLY A 126 12.40 -0.37 4.92
N GLN A 127 13.10 -1.09 5.79
CA GLN A 127 13.15 -0.80 7.23
C GLN A 127 13.83 0.53 7.51
N LYS A 128 14.98 0.78 6.89
CA LYS A 128 15.72 2.05 6.99
C LYS A 128 14.88 3.24 6.55
N ALA A 129 14.10 3.10 5.48
CA ALA A 129 13.17 4.15 5.04
C ALA A 129 12.07 4.43 6.07
N SER A 130 11.54 3.38 6.72
CA SER A 130 10.57 3.51 7.81
C SER A 130 11.17 4.23 9.03
N GLU A 131 12.40 3.86 9.39
CA GLU A 131 13.13 4.46 10.50
C GLU A 131 13.47 5.93 10.24
N MET A 132 13.84 6.26 9.00
CA MET A 132 14.07 7.64 8.56
C MET A 132 12.79 8.49 8.69
N LEU A 133 11.62 7.96 8.34
CA LEU A 133 10.35 8.67 8.50
C LEU A 133 10.04 8.94 9.97
N PHE A 134 10.29 7.96 10.84
CA PHE A 134 10.10 8.09 12.28
C PHE A 134 11.06 9.12 12.91
N ASN A 135 12.35 9.03 12.58
CA ASN A 135 13.34 9.98 13.08
C ASN A 135 13.06 11.40 12.58
N LYS A 136 12.68 11.55 11.32
CA LYS A 136 12.29 12.85 10.76
C LYS A 136 11.08 13.44 11.49
N GLU A 137 10.13 12.61 11.92
CA GLU A 137 9.05 13.09 12.77
C GLU A 137 9.60 13.56 14.11
N HIS A 138 10.38 12.74 14.82
CA HIS A 138 10.97 13.04 16.13
C HIS A 138 11.84 14.30 16.16
N ASP A 139 12.75 14.46 15.20
CA ASP A 139 13.67 15.59 15.11
C ASP A 139 12.94 16.93 14.98
N MET A 140 11.71 16.93 14.43
CA MET A 140 10.89 18.13 14.26
C MET A 140 10.15 18.53 15.54
N TRP A 141 10.14 17.66 16.57
CA TRP A 141 9.64 17.98 17.92
C TRP A 141 10.72 18.58 18.84
N VAL A 142 12.00 18.40 18.51
CA VAL A 142 13.12 18.91 19.31
C VAL A 142 13.45 20.34 18.88
N TYR A 143 12.61 21.29 19.31
CA TYR A 143 12.89 22.73 19.30
C TYR A 143 12.06 23.41 20.40
#